data_AF-W7PYL6-F1
#
_entry.id   AF-W7PYL6-F1
#
_cell.length_a   1.000
_cell.length_b   1.000
_cell.length_c   1.000
_cell.angle_alpha   90.00
_cell.angle_beta   90.00
_cell.angle_gamma   90.00
#
_symmetry.space_group_name_H-M   'P 1'
#
loop_
_entity.id
_entity.type
_entity.pdbx_description
1 polymer ?
#
loop_
_entity_poly.entity_id
_entity_poly.type
_entity_poly.pdbx_seq_one_letter_code
_entity_poly.pdbx_strand_id
1 'polypeptide(L)'
;MLLQHGYNDLGIQALLQATGTPKGSFYHYFRSKEDFALQVVDRYMDEVHQGLDAALGDQSLPPLDRARRFFELSREKYRRDGYLGCMLGGLGQELSGINRPLRRRSRAASVS
;
A
#
# COMPACT_ATOMS: atom_id res chain seq x y z
N MET A 1 8.38 -6.35 1.68
CA MET A 1 7.91 -7.76 1.67
C MET A 1 6.60 -7.95 0.91
N LEU A 2 5.45 -7.44 1.35
CA LEU A 2 4.17 -7.67 0.62
C LEU A 2 4.21 -7.14 -0.82
N LEU A 3 4.77 -5.95 -1.03
CA LEU A 3 5.02 -5.39 -2.36
C LEU A 3 6.03 -6.18 -3.22
N GLN A 4 6.95 -6.92 -2.59
CA GLN A 4 8.04 -7.61 -3.29
C GLN A 4 7.67 -9.03 -3.66
N HIS A 5 6.86 -9.69 -2.82
CA HIS A 5 6.54 -11.10 -2.94
C HIS A 5 5.07 -11.36 -3.30
N GLY A 6 4.22 -10.33 -3.28
CA GLY A 6 2.78 -10.53 -3.45
C GLY A 6 2.12 -11.11 -2.19
N TYR A 7 0.79 -11.11 -2.17
CA TYR A 7 0.01 -11.67 -1.07
C TYR A 7 0.10 -13.18 -1.05
N ASN A 8 -0.04 -13.84 -2.21
CA ASN A 8 -0.10 -15.31 -2.25
C ASN A 8 1.22 -15.94 -1.80
N ASP A 9 2.35 -15.46 -2.29
CA ASP A 9 3.66 -16.08 -2.01
C ASP A 9 4.27 -15.63 -0.67
N LEU A 10 3.79 -14.54 -0.05
CA LEU A 10 4.25 -14.12 1.27
C LEU A 10 3.68 -15.01 2.39
N GLY A 11 4.44 -16.00 2.84
CA GLY A 11 4.09 -16.79 4.03
C GLY A 11 4.24 -15.99 5.34
N ILE A 12 3.31 -16.15 6.30
CA ILE A 12 3.43 -15.51 7.63
C ILE A 12 4.71 -15.93 8.32
N GLN A 13 5.11 -17.20 8.23
CA GLN A 13 6.35 -17.66 8.87
C GLN A 13 7.59 -16.94 8.29
N ALA A 14 7.63 -16.74 6.97
CA ALA A 14 8.73 -16.01 6.32
C ALA A 14 8.76 -14.54 6.75
N LEU A 15 7.59 -13.90 6.88
CA LEU A 15 7.46 -12.55 7.43
C LEU A 15 8.00 -12.47 8.86
N LEU A 16 7.57 -13.35 9.76
CA LEU A 16 7.99 -13.36 11.17
C LEU A 16 9.49 -13.58 11.33
N GLN A 17 10.08 -14.45 10.52
CA GLN A 17 11.53 -14.68 10.51
C GLN A 17 12.28 -13.43 10.04
N ALA A 18 11.83 -12.81 8.95
CA ALA A 18 12.47 -11.61 8.42
C ALA A 18 12.37 -10.40 9.36
N THR A 19 11.31 -10.30 10.16
CA THR A 19 11.10 -9.19 11.11
C THR A 19 11.51 -9.52 12.55
N GLY A 20 11.97 -10.74 12.83
CA GLY A 20 12.26 -11.20 14.20
C GLY A 20 11.04 -11.18 15.13
N THR A 21 9.83 -11.16 14.59
CA THR A 21 8.59 -10.97 15.36
C THR A 21 8.09 -12.32 15.89
N PRO A 22 7.83 -12.46 17.21
CA PRO A 22 7.23 -13.67 17.74
C PRO A 22 5.84 -13.93 17.15
N LYS A 23 5.51 -15.20 16.88
CA LYS A 23 4.20 -15.60 16.35
C LYS A 23 3.03 -15.09 17.22
N GLY A 24 3.17 -15.16 18.54
CA GLY A 24 2.17 -14.65 19.48
C GLY A 24 1.90 -13.15 19.31
N SER A 25 2.95 -12.34 19.10
CA SER A 25 2.81 -10.90 18.87
C SER A 25 2.09 -10.59 17.56
N PHE A 26 2.37 -11.34 16.49
CA PHE A 26 1.64 -11.15 15.24
C PHE A 26 0.14 -11.38 15.41
N TYR A 27 -0.26 -12.49 16.02
CA TYR A 27 -1.68 -12.80 16.24
C TYR A 27 -2.34 -11.93 17.32
N HIS A 28 -1.56 -11.18 18.10
CA HIS A 28 -2.09 -10.13 18.97
C HIS A 28 -2.58 -8.92 18.16
N TYR A 29 -1.86 -8.52 17.11
CA TYR A 29 -2.20 -7.35 16.28
C TYR A 29 -3.08 -7.70 15.07
N PHE A 30 -2.93 -8.90 14.51
CA PHE A 30 -3.60 -9.32 13.28
C PHE A 30 -4.33 -10.63 13.46
N ARG A 31 -5.63 -10.64 13.14
CA ARG A 31 -6.49 -11.82 13.29
C ARG A 31 -6.15 -12.92 12.29
N SER A 32 -5.62 -12.54 11.12
CA SER A 32 -5.24 -13.44 10.03
C SER A 32 -4.23 -12.78 9.10
N LYS A 33 -3.69 -13.55 8.15
CA LYS A 33 -2.86 -13.02 7.05
C LYS A 33 -3.65 -12.01 6.19
N GLU A 34 -4.94 -12.27 6.00
CA GLU A 34 -5.85 -11.38 5.28
C GLU A 34 -6.04 -10.04 6.00
N ASP A 35 -6.29 -10.09 7.32
CA ASP A 35 -6.43 -8.89 8.16
C ASP A 35 -5.14 -8.04 8.15
N PHE A 36 -3.98 -8.69 8.27
CA PHE A 36 -2.69 -8.03 8.09
C PHE A 36 -2.58 -7.34 6.72
N ALA A 37 -2.90 -8.04 5.64
CA ALA A 37 -2.81 -7.48 4.30
C ALA A 37 -3.77 -6.29 4.10
N LEU A 38 -4.98 -6.35 4.65
CA LEU A 38 -5.93 -5.23 4.62
C LEU A 38 -5.39 -4.00 5.34
N GLN A 39 -4.83 -4.18 6.53
CA GLN A 39 -4.27 -3.07 7.29
C GLN A 39 -3.04 -2.46 6.60
N VAL A 40 -2.22 -3.27 5.94
CA VAL A 40 -1.10 -2.77 5.10
C VAL A 40 -1.63 -1.96 3.91
N VAL A 41 -2.69 -2.41 3.25
CA VAL A 41 -3.34 -1.67 2.15
C VAL A 41 -3.90 -0.34 2.63
N ASP A 42 -4.62 -0.34 3.75
CA ASP A 42 -5.19 0.89 4.32
C ASP A 42 -4.08 1.89 4.65
N ARG A 43 -3.01 1.43 5.33
CA ARG A 43 -1.85 2.28 5.64
C ARG A 43 -1.17 2.83 4.39
N TYR A 44 -1.05 2.02 3.33
CA TYR A 44 -0.49 2.45 2.04
C TYR A 44 -1.36 3.54 1.40
N MET A 45 -2.68 3.39 1.42
CA MET A 45 -3.61 4.38 0.88
C MET A 45 -3.56 5.69 1.64
N ASP A 46 -3.45 5.64 2.96
CA ASP A 46 -3.28 6.85 3.77
C ASP A 46 -2.02 7.63 3.39
N GLU A 47 -0.91 6.96 3.07
CA GLU A 47 0.30 7.66 2.59
C GLU A 47 0.11 8.30 1.22
N VAL A 48 -0.62 7.63 0.33
CA VAL A 48 -0.90 8.16 -1.01
C VAL A 48 -1.78 9.41 -0.90
N HIS A 49 -2.85 9.36 -0.09
CA HIS A 49 -3.72 10.51 0.14
C HIS A 49 -2.98 11.66 0.81
N GLN A 50 -2.15 11.39 1.82
CA GLN A 50 -1.32 12.43 2.45
C GLN A 50 -0.38 13.11 1.43
N GLY A 51 0.21 12.35 0.51
CA GLY A 51 1.02 12.90 -0.57
C GLY A 51 0.23 13.75 -1.56
N LEU A 52 -0.99 13.32 -1.90
CA LEU A 52 -1.92 14.09 -2.73
C LEU A 52 -2.34 15.39 -2.04
N ASP A 53 -2.77 15.33 -0.78
CA ASP A 53 -3.20 16.48 0.00
C ASP A 53 -2.07 17.50 0.16
N ALA A 54 -0.85 17.04 0.44
CA ALA A 54 0.31 17.91 0.56
C ALA A 54 0.67 18.62 -0.75
N ALA A 55 0.47 17.96 -1.90
CA ALA A 55 0.80 18.53 -3.20
C ALA A 55 -0.33 19.41 -3.77
N LEU A 56 -1.58 18.95 -3.67
CA LEU A 56 -2.77 19.60 -4.25
C LEU A 56 -3.37 20.67 -3.32
N GLY A 57 -3.14 20.55 -2.02
CA GLY A 57 -3.57 21.52 -1.02
C GLY A 57 -2.74 22.80 -0.95
N ASP A 58 -1.56 22.84 -1.59
CA ASP A 58 -0.70 24.03 -1.60
C ASP A 58 -1.26 25.12 -2.53
N GLN A 59 -2.14 25.97 -1.98
CA GLN A 59 -2.79 27.06 -2.71
C GLN A 59 -1.84 28.20 -3.09
N SER A 60 -0.58 28.17 -2.64
CA SER A 60 0.44 29.14 -3.10
C SER A 60 0.89 28.87 -4.54
N LEU A 61 0.58 27.70 -5.09
CA LEU A 61 0.97 27.27 -6.43
C LEU A 61 -0.22 27.27 -7.42
N PRO A 62 0.02 27.58 -8.70
CA PRO A 62 -0.97 27.39 -9.77
C PRO A 62 -1.48 25.94 -9.85
N PRO A 63 -2.74 25.71 -10.28
CA PRO A 63 -3.33 24.37 -10.32
C PRO A 63 -2.49 23.29 -11.01
N LEU A 64 -1.88 23.62 -12.16
CA LEU A 64 -1.02 22.68 -12.90
C LEU A 64 0.29 22.38 -12.18
N ASP A 65 0.85 23.35 -11.44
CA ASP A 65 2.09 23.17 -10.71
C ASP A 65 1.92 22.29 -9.48
N ARG A 66 0.74 22.34 -8.85
CA ARG A 66 0.35 21.41 -7.78
C ARG A 66 0.32 19.95 -8.27
N ALA A 67 -0.30 19.72 -9.43
CA ALA A 67 -0.33 18.39 -10.05
C ALA A 67 1.09 17.92 -10.42
N ARG A 68 1.92 18.79 -11.01
CA ARG A 68 3.33 18.48 -11.31
C ARG A 68 4.09 18.13 -10.04
N ARG A 69 3.91 18.89 -8.97
CA ARG A 69 4.56 18.66 -7.67
C ARG A 69 4.24 17.28 -7.10
N PHE A 70 3.00 16.81 -7.23
CA PHE A 70 2.64 15.45 -6.82
C PHE A 70 3.46 14.38 -7.54
N PHE A 71 3.60 14.49 -8.87
CA PHE A 71 4.41 13.55 -9.65
C PHE A 71 5.90 13.62 -9.32
N GLU A 72 6.42 14.82 -9.03
CA GLU A 72 7.81 15.00 -8.60
C GLU A 72 8.08 14.37 -7.24
N LEU A 73 7.18 14.56 -6.27
CA LEU A 73 7.28 13.91 -4.95
C LEU A 73 7.18 12.39 -5.07
N SER A 74 6.29 11.89 -5.93
CA SER A 74 6.16 10.46 -6.21
C SER A 74 7.45 9.90 -6.83
N ARG A 75 8.03 10.63 -7.78
CA ARG A 75 9.29 10.25 -8.44
C ARG A 75 10.47 10.23 -7.46
N GLU A 76 10.56 11.21 -6.56
CA GLU A 76 11.57 11.23 -5.50
C GLU A 76 11.42 10.03 -4.55
N LYS A 77 10.17 9.76 -4.10
CA LYS A 77 9.87 8.60 -3.25
C LYS A 77 10.33 7.31 -3.90
N TYR A 78 10.01 7.10 -5.18
CA TYR A 78 10.44 5.90 -5.91
C TYR A 78 11.94 5.82 -6.16
N ARG A 79 12.63 6.96 -6.35
CA ARG A 79 14.09 6.96 -6.49
C ARG A 79 14.77 6.54 -5.19
N ARG A 80 14.26 7.03 -4.05
CA ARG A 80 14.81 6.74 -2.72
C ARG A 80 14.47 5.33 -2.24
N ASP A 81 13.21 4.92 -2.37
CA ASP A 81 12.70 3.69 -1.76
C ASP A 81 12.70 2.50 -2.74
N GLY A 82 12.98 2.76 -4.03
CA GLY A 82 12.82 1.81 -5.12
C GLY A 82 11.38 1.75 -5.64
N TYR A 83 11.22 1.43 -6.93
CA TYR A 83 9.91 1.20 -7.53
C TYR A 83 9.59 -0.30 -7.54
N LEU A 84 8.57 -0.70 -6.78
CA LEU A 84 8.09 -2.09 -6.69
C LEU A 84 6.74 -2.29 -7.40
N GLY A 85 6.35 -1.37 -8.29
CA GLY A 85 5.02 -1.35 -8.88
C GLY A 85 3.98 -0.63 -8.02
N CYS A 86 2.73 -0.57 -8.52
CA CYS A 86 1.60 -0.08 -7.75
C CYS A 86 1.06 -1.21 -6.87
N MET A 87 1.08 -1.03 -5.53
CA MET A 87 0.57 -2.04 -4.58
C MET A 87 -0.87 -2.46 -4.91
N LEU A 88 -1.71 -1.49 -5.25
CA LEU A 88 -3.11 -1.73 -5.65
C LEU A 88 -3.22 -2.53 -6.94
N GLY A 89 -2.32 -2.30 -7.90
CA GLY A 89 -2.28 -3.05 -9.17
C GLY A 89 -1.87 -4.50 -8.94
N GLY A 90 -0.78 -4.74 -8.22
CA GLY A 90 -0.29 -6.08 -7.91
C GLY A 90 -1.29 -6.89 -7.08
N LEU A 91 -1.77 -6.32 -5.96
CA LEU A 91 -2.79 -6.96 -5.12
C LEU A 91 -4.12 -7.13 -5.85
N GLY A 92 -4.52 -6.15 -6.67
CA GLY A 92 -5.75 -6.22 -7.46
C GLY A 92 -5.75 -7.38 -8.46
N GLN A 93 -4.61 -7.66 -9.11
CA GLN A 93 -4.45 -8.79 -10.02
C GLN A 93 -4.48 -10.13 -9.27
N GLU A 94 -3.69 -10.25 -8.20
CA GLU A 94 -3.57 -11.48 -7.40
C GLU A 94 -4.87 -11.90 -6.68
N LEU A 95 -5.72 -10.92 -6.35
CA LEU A 95 -6.89 -11.15 -5.49
C LEU A 95 -8.23 -11.04 -6.22
N SER A 96 -8.19 -10.72 -7.52
CA SER A 96 -9.37 -10.61 -8.39
C SER A 96 -10.23 -11.87 -8.40
N GLY A 97 -9.65 -13.05 -8.15
CA GLY A 97 -10.34 -14.35 -8.18
C GLY A 97 -10.75 -14.96 -6.83
N ILE A 98 -10.21 -14.51 -5.68
CA ILE A 98 -10.23 -15.34 -4.46
C ILE A 98 -10.81 -14.63 -3.23
N ASN A 99 -10.70 -13.30 -3.09
CA ASN A 99 -11.03 -12.62 -1.84
C ASN A 99 -11.92 -11.37 -2.02
N ARG A 100 -13.20 -11.51 -1.67
CA ARG A 100 -14.25 -10.48 -1.90
C ARG A 100 -14.06 -9.21 -1.05
N PRO A 101 -13.64 -9.28 0.23
CA PRO A 101 -13.26 -8.12 1.04
C PRO A 101 -12.08 -7.29 0.48
N LEU A 102 -10.93 -7.89 0.19
CA LEU A 102 -9.79 -7.12 -0.37
C LEU A 102 -10.13 -6.53 -1.74
N ARG A 103 -10.80 -7.28 -2.61
CA ARG A 103 -11.23 -6.77 -3.93
C ARG A 103 -12.13 -5.54 -3.81
N ARG A 104 -13.02 -5.52 -2.81
CA ARG A 104 -13.87 -4.35 -2.53
C ARG A 104 -13.04 -3.15 -2.05
N ARG A 105 -12.05 -3.39 -1.18
CA ARG A 105 -11.16 -2.34 -0.64
C ARG A 105 -10.28 -1.72 -1.74
N SER A 106 -9.64 -2.54 -2.58
CA SER A 106 -8.85 -2.07 -3.72
C SER A 106 -9.68 -1.25 -4.71
N ARG A 107 -10.93 -1.66 -4.97
CA ARG A 107 -11.86 -0.89 -5.81
C ARG A 107 -12.25 0.45 -5.19
N ALA A 108 -12.53 0.48 -3.89
CA ALA A 108 -12.86 1.74 -3.20
C ALA A 108 -11.68 2.72 -3.23
N ALA A 109 -10.46 2.20 -3.04
CA ALA A 109 -9.20 2.93 -3.13
C ALA A 109 -8.84 3.42 -4.54
N SER A 110 -9.54 2.97 -5.59
CA SER A 110 -9.31 3.39 -6.98
C SER A 110 -10.33 4.42 -7.48
N VAL A 111 -11.34 4.77 -6.66
CA VAL A 111 -12.50 5.61 -7.04
C VAL A 111 -12.69 6.79 -6.07
N SER A 112 -11.87 6.92 -5.03
CA SER A 112 -11.81 8.10 -4.15
C SER A 112 -10.59 8.93 -4.50
#